data_AF-A0A7S2F3E5-F1
#
_entry.id   AF-A0A7S2F3E5-F1
#
_cell.length_a   1.000
_cell.length_b   1.000
_cell.length_c   1.000
_cell.angle_alpha   90.00
_cell.angle_beta   90.00
_cell.angle_gamma   90.00
#
_symmetry.space_group_name_H-M   'P 1'
#
loop_
_entity.id
_entity.type
_entity.pdbx_description
1 polymer ?
#
loop_
_entity_poly.entity_id
_entity_poly.type
_entity_poly.pdbx_seq_one_letter_code
_entity_poly.pdbx_strand_id
1 'polypeptide(L)'
;SISMAPLRATLATDLDGTLVDHADSDGGRTALQTLFAALTSSSSSGASRAVTVIYNTGRSPTLYADLAREVSLPPPDVLICSVGTEVLRQGKDIDETWEAHLDEGGWDAQLIRTLVETHAPSA
;
A
#
# COMPACT_ATOMS: atom_id res chain seq x y z
N SER A 1 26.40 15.43 24.67
CA SER A 1 26.14 14.91 23.31
C SER A 1 24.64 14.76 23.16
N ILE A 2 24.00 15.49 22.25
CA ILE A 2 22.56 15.35 22.01
C ILE A 2 22.40 14.15 21.07
N SER A 3 21.81 13.06 21.56
CA SER A 3 21.41 11.93 20.73
C SER A 3 20.21 12.37 19.91
N MET A 4 20.39 12.64 18.62
CA MET A 4 19.27 12.77 17.69
C MET A 4 18.70 11.38 17.47
N ALA A 5 17.40 11.20 17.74
CA ALA A 5 16.70 9.98 17.35
C ALA A 5 16.90 9.76 15.84
N PRO A 6 17.07 8.51 15.37
CA PRO A 6 17.25 8.23 13.96
C PRO A 6 16.07 8.77 13.17
N LEU A 7 16.36 9.53 12.11
CA LEU A 7 15.34 10.08 11.22
C LEU A 7 14.63 8.89 10.55
N ARG A 8 13.34 8.74 10.83
CA ARG A 8 12.49 7.76 10.13
C ARG A 8 11.94 8.44 8.88
N ALA A 9 12.33 7.94 7.71
CA ALA A 9 11.81 8.40 6.43
C ALA A 9 10.58 7.58 6.02
N THR A 10 9.74 8.15 5.16
CA THR A 10 8.59 7.46 4.58
C THR A 10 8.66 7.54 3.07
N LEU A 11 8.54 6.41 2.40
CA LEU A 11 8.31 6.30 0.96
C LEU A 11 6.85 5.91 0.75
N ALA A 12 6.04 6.85 0.29
CA ALA A 12 4.68 6.56 -0.18
C ALA A 12 4.67 6.63 -1.70
N THR A 13 4.25 5.55 -2.36
CA THR A 13 4.23 5.45 -3.81
C THR A 13 2.88 4.96 -4.29
N ASP A 14 2.43 5.57 -5.39
CA ASP A 14 1.43 4.94 -6.22
C ASP A 14 1.97 3.61 -6.78
N LEU A 15 1.09 2.63 -6.99
CA LEU A 15 1.49 1.31 -7.48
C LEU A 15 1.39 1.22 -9.00
N ASP A 16 0.28 1.70 -9.54
CA ASP A 16 -0.19 1.45 -10.91
C ASP A 16 0.49 2.30 -11.96
N GLY A 17 1.38 1.70 -12.76
CA GLY A 17 2.13 2.46 -13.76
C GLY A 17 3.16 3.42 -13.17
N THR A 18 3.38 3.36 -11.85
CA THR A 18 4.43 4.08 -11.13
C THR A 18 5.49 3.11 -10.62
N LEU A 19 5.15 2.25 -9.65
CA LEU A 19 6.08 1.27 -9.09
C LEU A 19 6.05 -0.05 -9.86
N VAL A 20 4.88 -0.43 -10.39
CA VAL A 20 4.67 -1.66 -11.15
C VAL A 20 4.07 -1.29 -12.50
N ASP A 21 4.80 -1.60 -13.57
CA ASP A 21 4.30 -1.47 -14.94
C ASP A 21 3.56 -2.77 -15.36
N HIS A 22 2.56 -2.64 -16.22
CA HIS A 22 1.82 -3.77 -16.77
C HIS A 22 2.57 -4.51 -17.88
N ALA A 23 3.68 -3.94 -18.37
CA ALA A 23 4.55 -4.53 -19.40
C ALA A 23 5.84 -5.13 -18.84
N ASP A 24 5.91 -5.38 -17.53
CA ASP A 24 7.18 -5.49 -16.83
C ASP A 24 8.07 -6.62 -17.36
N SER A 25 9.26 -6.22 -17.84
CA SER A 25 10.32 -7.13 -18.27
C SER A 25 11.11 -7.65 -17.06
N ASP A 26 11.90 -8.71 -17.21
CA ASP A 26 12.75 -9.24 -16.12
C ASP A 26 13.64 -8.16 -15.45
N GLY A 27 13.95 -7.07 -16.15
CA GLY A 27 14.72 -5.94 -15.62
C GLY A 27 13.99 -5.11 -14.55
N GLY A 28 12.68 -4.87 -14.69
CA GLY A 28 11.92 -4.05 -13.74
C GLY A 28 11.70 -4.76 -12.40
N ARG A 29 11.40 -6.06 -12.44
CA ARG A 29 11.34 -6.91 -11.24
C ARG A 29 12.65 -6.92 -10.47
N THR A 30 13.78 -7.02 -11.17
CA THR A 30 15.12 -6.98 -10.57
C THR A 30 15.39 -5.62 -9.89
N ALA A 31 15.03 -4.52 -10.55
CA ALA A 31 15.19 -3.18 -9.99
C ALA A 31 14.32 -2.97 -8.73
N LEU A 32 13.08 -3.45 -8.75
CA LEU A 32 12.15 -3.38 -7.63
C LEU A 32 12.69 -4.16 -6.41
N GLN A 33 13.16 -5.38 -6.63
CA GLN A 33 13.80 -6.18 -5.57
C GLN A 33 15.04 -5.48 -5.00
N THR A 34 15.87 -4.88 -5.86
CA THR A 34 17.07 -4.13 -5.47
C THR A 34 16.72 -2.91 -4.62
N LEU A 35 15.70 -2.14 -5.02
CA LEU A 35 15.19 -1.01 -4.25
C LEU A 35 14.74 -1.48 -2.87
N PHE A 36 13.91 -2.52 -2.79
CA PHE A 36 13.43 -3.05 -1.52
C PHE A 36 14.55 -3.54 -0.62
N ALA A 37 15.50 -4.29 -1.17
CA ALA A 37 16.68 -4.71 -0.43
C ALA A 37 17.43 -3.50 0.15
N ALA A 38 17.61 -2.41 -0.61
CA ALA A 38 18.25 -1.20 -0.11
C ALA A 38 17.45 -0.50 0.99
N LEU A 39 16.11 -0.48 0.89
CA LEU A 39 15.21 0.13 1.89
C LEU A 39 15.09 -0.72 3.17
N THR A 40 15.22 -2.04 3.07
CA THR A 40 15.10 -2.98 4.20
C THR A 40 16.43 -3.42 4.79
N SER A 41 17.55 -3.20 4.10
CA SER A 41 18.88 -3.51 4.62
C SER A 41 19.18 -2.62 5.81
N SER A 42 19.11 -3.21 7.00
CA SER A 42 19.41 -2.56 8.27
C SER A 42 20.79 -1.92 8.22
N SER A 43 20.87 -0.67 8.66
CA SER A 43 22.12 -0.09 9.12
C SER A 43 22.78 -1.08 10.09
N SER A 44 24.06 -1.35 9.92
CA SER A 44 24.87 -2.39 10.58
C SER A 44 25.02 -2.24 12.11
N SER A 45 24.10 -1.53 12.77
CA SER A 45 24.14 -1.10 14.16
C SER A 45 22.90 -1.46 14.99
N GLY A 46 22.05 -2.39 14.52
CA GLY A 46 20.87 -2.85 15.27
C GLY A 46 19.69 -1.87 15.24
N ALA A 47 19.71 -0.89 14.33
CA ALA A 47 18.60 0.04 14.14
C ALA A 47 17.42 -0.62 13.41
N SER A 48 16.20 -0.37 13.93
CA SER A 48 14.93 -0.61 13.22
C SER A 48 14.97 0.04 11.83
N ARG A 49 14.30 -0.58 10.84
CA ARG A 49 14.26 -0.12 9.44
C ARG A 49 14.05 1.40 9.34
N ALA A 50 14.92 2.07 8.60
CA ALA A 50 14.96 3.52 8.51
C ALA A 50 13.83 4.12 7.66
N VAL A 51 13.25 3.32 6.74
CA VAL A 51 12.22 3.77 5.80
C VAL A 51 10.94 2.96 5.95
N THR A 52 9.83 3.63 6.26
CA THR A 52 8.49 3.06 6.15
C THR A 52 8.05 3.11 4.69
N VAL A 53 7.62 1.99 4.12
CA VAL A 53 7.13 1.88 2.74
C VAL A 53 5.62 1.77 2.73
N ILE A 54 4.97 2.65 1.98
CA ILE A 54 3.52 2.74 1.82
C ILE A 54 3.20 2.54 0.34
N TYR A 55 2.34 1.59 0.03
CA TYR A 55 1.73 1.46 -1.29
C TYR A 55 0.37 2.14 -1.29
N ASN A 56 0.09 2.89 -2.34
CA ASN A 56 -1.21 3.50 -2.61
C ASN A 56 -1.72 3.00 -3.96
N THR A 57 -2.95 2.47 -4.01
CA THR A 57 -3.53 1.95 -5.26
C THR A 57 -5.05 2.08 -5.24
N GLY A 58 -5.63 2.27 -6.43
CA GLY A 58 -7.07 2.21 -6.62
C GLY A 58 -7.64 0.79 -6.55
N ARG A 59 -6.79 -0.25 -6.59
CA ARG A 59 -7.23 -1.64 -6.48
C ARG A 59 -7.85 -1.94 -5.12
N SER A 60 -8.85 -2.83 -5.13
CA SER A 60 -9.30 -3.48 -3.90
C SER A 60 -8.18 -4.36 -3.32
N PRO A 61 -8.24 -4.70 -2.01
CA PRO A 61 -7.23 -5.57 -1.39
C PRO A 61 -7.03 -6.90 -2.11
N THR A 62 -8.12 -7.48 -2.64
CA THR A 62 -8.08 -8.72 -3.41
C THR A 62 -7.30 -8.55 -4.72
N LEU A 63 -7.61 -7.51 -5.49
CA LEU A 63 -6.92 -7.25 -6.76
C LEU A 63 -5.45 -6.88 -6.55
N TYR A 64 -5.13 -6.18 -5.45
CA TYR A 64 -3.75 -5.97 -5.03
C TYR A 64 -3.04 -7.29 -4.73
N ALA A 65 -3.67 -8.20 -3.98
CA ALA A 65 -3.06 -9.47 -3.59
C ALA A 65 -2.77 -10.38 -4.80
N ASP A 66 -3.58 -10.31 -5.85
CA ASP A 66 -3.34 -11.01 -7.10
C ASP A 66 -2.16 -10.39 -7.87
N LEU A 67 -2.11 -9.07 -8.02
CA LEU A 67 -0.96 -8.38 -8.63
C LEU A 67 0.34 -8.68 -7.87
N ALA A 68 0.31 -8.58 -6.53
CA ALA A 68 1.48 -8.79 -5.69
C ALA A 68 2.05 -10.21 -5.88
N ARG A 69 1.18 -11.21 -6.11
CA ARG A 69 1.58 -12.58 -6.42
C ARG A 69 2.15 -12.70 -7.83
N GLU A 70 1.52 -12.07 -8.81
CA GLU A 70 1.93 -12.10 -10.21
C GLU A 70 3.35 -11.54 -10.42
N VAL A 71 3.65 -10.39 -9.81
CA VAL A 71 4.94 -9.71 -10.00
C VAL A 71 5.94 -9.99 -8.88
N SER A 72 5.59 -10.84 -7.92
CA SER A 72 6.40 -11.12 -6.71
C SER A 72 6.76 -9.84 -5.95
N LEU A 73 5.76 -8.99 -5.74
CA LEU A 73 5.90 -7.68 -5.10
C LEU A 73 6.24 -7.85 -3.61
N PRO A 74 7.33 -7.24 -3.11
CA PRO A 74 7.62 -7.18 -1.69
C PRO A 74 6.49 -6.47 -0.92
N PRO A 75 6.14 -6.94 0.29
CA PRO A 75 5.06 -6.36 1.06
C PRO A 75 5.44 -4.96 1.60
N PRO A 76 4.50 -4.00 1.63
CA PRO A 76 4.72 -2.70 2.25
C PRO A 76 4.51 -2.77 3.77
N ASP A 77 4.89 -1.71 4.51
CA ASP A 77 4.46 -1.55 5.91
C ASP A 77 3.01 -1.12 6.01
N VAL A 78 2.54 -0.32 5.05
CA VAL A 78 1.16 0.15 4.97
C VAL A 78 0.69 0.01 3.54
N LEU A 79 -0.49 -0.57 3.37
CA LEU A 79 -1.17 -0.66 2.08
C LEU A 79 -2.42 0.21 2.15
N ILE A 80 -2.53 1.16 1.24
CA ILE A 80 -3.72 1.97 1.03
C ILE A 80 -4.36 1.46 -0.26
N CYS A 81 -5.55 0.91 -0.13
CA CYS A 81 -6.34 0.29 -1.20
C CYS A 81 -7.65 1.04 -1.42
N SER A 82 -8.39 0.63 -2.45
CA SER A 82 -9.75 1.10 -2.74
C SER A 82 -9.84 2.63 -2.79
N VAL A 83 -8.83 3.24 -3.43
CA VAL A 83 -8.75 4.70 -3.60
C VAL A 83 -8.72 5.45 -2.24
N GLY A 84 -8.17 4.81 -1.20
CA GLY A 84 -8.00 5.41 0.12
C GLY A 84 -9.05 5.04 1.15
N THR A 85 -10.07 4.24 0.80
CA THR A 85 -11.09 3.84 1.77
C THR A 85 -10.66 2.67 2.65
N GLU A 86 -9.56 2.00 2.33
CA GLU A 86 -9.03 0.87 3.10
C GLU A 86 -7.55 1.07 3.37
N VAL A 87 -7.16 1.03 4.65
CA VAL A 87 -5.76 1.08 5.09
C VAL A 87 -5.45 -0.20 5.83
N LEU A 88 -4.42 -0.91 5.37
CA LEU A 88 -3.95 -2.16 5.96
C LEU A 88 -2.52 -2.00 6.49
N ARG A 89 -2.30 -2.29 7.76
CA ARG A 89 -0.99 -2.34 8.40
C ARG A 89 -0.32 -3.68 8.14
N GLN A 90 0.99 -3.64 7.92
CA GLN A 90 1.81 -4.79 7.50
C GLN A 90 1.23 -5.52 6.26
N GLY A 91 0.46 -4.78 5.45
CA GLY A 91 -0.25 -5.29 4.28
C GLY A 91 -1.37 -6.29 4.57
N LYS A 92 -1.84 -6.43 5.82
CA LYS A 92 -2.84 -7.46 6.20
C LYS A 92 -3.89 -7.02 7.21
N ASP A 93 -3.49 -6.25 8.21
CA ASP A 93 -4.38 -5.91 9.33
C ASP A 93 -5.13 -4.61 9.04
N ILE A 94 -6.47 -4.63 9.06
CA ILE A 94 -7.27 -3.43 8.83
C ILE A 94 -6.96 -2.39 9.92
N ASP A 95 -6.76 -1.15 9.52
CA ASP A 95 -6.59 -0.02 10.43
C ASP A 95 -7.95 0.48 10.93
N GLU A 96 -8.42 -0.11 12.04
CA GLU A 96 -9.72 0.23 12.65
C GLU A 96 -9.85 1.74 12.99
N THR A 97 -8.73 2.43 13.25
CA THR A 97 -8.75 3.88 13.50
C THR A 97 -9.09 4.67 12.23
N TRP A 98 -8.62 4.19 11.07
CA TRP A 98 -8.95 4.81 9.79
C TRP A 98 -10.39 4.52 9.40
N GLU A 99 -10.87 3.31 9.62
CA GLU A 99 -12.27 2.93 9.38
C GLU A 99 -13.23 3.82 10.21
N ALA A 100 -12.98 3.96 11.51
CA ALA A 100 -13.75 4.84 12.37
C ALA A 100 -13.71 6.31 11.90
N HIS A 101 -12.57 6.79 11.40
CA HIS A 101 -12.46 8.15 10.87
C HIS A 101 -13.32 8.37 9.62
N LEU A 102 -13.38 7.38 8.72
CA LEU A 102 -14.25 7.43 7.54
C LEU A 102 -15.73 7.44 7.94
N ASP A 103 -16.11 6.59 8.90
CA ASP A 103 -17.48 6.50 9.42
C ASP A 103 -17.91 7.83 10.07
N GLU A 104 -17.05 8.44 10.89
CA GLU A 104 -17.28 9.78 11.46
C GLU A 104 -17.40 10.86 10.36
N GLY A 105 -16.68 10.70 9.26
CA GLY A 105 -16.75 11.56 8.07
C GLY A 105 -18.00 11.36 7.21
N GLY A 106 -18.87 10.41 7.54
CA GLY A 106 -20.09 10.10 6.80
C GLY A 106 -19.85 9.26 5.54
N TRP A 107 -18.71 8.58 5.44
CA TRP A 107 -18.50 7.57 4.41
C TRP A 107 -19.38 6.35 4.72
N ASP A 108 -20.22 5.95 3.75
CA ASP A 108 -21.06 4.76 3.88
C ASP A 108 -20.89 3.86 2.64
N ALA A 109 -20.03 2.85 2.79
CA ALA A 109 -19.76 1.91 1.71
C ALA A 109 -21.00 1.08 1.31
N GLN A 110 -21.95 0.84 2.22
CA GLN A 110 -23.19 0.11 1.91
C GLN A 110 -24.15 0.97 1.10
N LEU A 111 -24.28 2.25 1.44
CA LEU A 111 -25.07 3.20 0.65
C LEU A 111 -24.53 3.30 -0.77
N ILE A 112 -23.21 3.45 -0.94
CA ILE A 112 -22.59 3.51 -2.27
C ILE A 112 -22.85 2.23 -3.07
N ARG A 113 -22.67 1.05 -2.47
CA ARG A 113 -22.98 -0.22 -3.13
C ARG A 113 -24.43 -0.30 -3.56
N THR A 114 -25.36 0.05 -2.68
CA THR A 114 -26.80 0.06 -2.96
C THR A 114 -27.14 1.00 -4.11
N LEU A 115 -26.55 2.20 -4.13
CA LEU A 115 -26.77 3.18 -5.19
C LEU A 115 -26.24 2.69 -6.54
N VAL A 116 -25.06 2.07 -6.56
CA VAL A 116 -24.47 1.48 -7.76
C VAL A 116 -25.35 0.34 -8.28
N GLU A 117 -25.82 -0.57 -7.42
CA GLU A 117 -26.69 -1.67 -7.83
C GLU A 117 -28.06 -1.19 -8.33
N THR A 118 -28.62 -0.14 -7.72
CA THR A 118 -29.92 0.41 -8.09
C THR A 118 -29.88 1.18 -9.41
N HIS A 119 -28.74 1.79 -9.75
CA HIS A 119 -28.60 2.66 -10.93
C HIS A 119 -27.61 2.11 -11.96
N ALA A 120 -27.09 0.90 -11.78
CA ALA A 120 -26.28 0.24 -12.78
C ALA A 120 -27.15 0.06 -14.03
N PRO A 121 -26.68 0.51 -15.21
CA PRO A 121 -27.37 0.20 -16.45
C PRO A 121 -27.50 -1.31 -16.57
N SER A 122 -28.67 -1.81 -16.98
CA SER A 122 -28.84 -3.23 -17.27
C SER A 122 -27.77 -3.66 -18.28
N ALA A 123 -26.97 -4.65 -17.88
CA ALA A 123 -25.90 -5.22 -18.70
C ALA A 123 -26.45 -5.91 -19.96
#